data_AF-A0A3D8JXQ7-F1
#
_entry.id   AF-A0A3D8JXQ7-F1
#
_cell.length_a   1.000
_cell.length_b   1.000
_cell.length_c   1.000
_cell.angle_alpha   90.00
_cell.angle_beta   90.00
_cell.angle_gamma   90.00
#
_symmetry.space_group_name_H-M   'P 1'
#
loop_
_entity.id
_entity.type
_entity.pdbx_description
1 polymer ?
#
loop_
_entity_poly.entity_id
_entity_poly.type
_entity_poly.pdbx_seq_one_letter_code
_entity_poly.pdbx_strand_id
1 'polypeptide(L)'
;MTSPERPGDTAGHSPLYLKLLAETAKIAWPELERFFARGMLLRVARDLDLVTVAAAIAEDDRDQVAQWLSSGLVERMQAETAADFAARDPELWAVVVSPWVCVQERGVS
;
A
#
# COMPACT_ATOMS: atom_id res chain seq x y z
N MET A 1 20.16 -15.29 43.44
CA MET A 1 20.64 -14.63 42.22
C MET A 1 19.49 -14.65 41.25
N THR A 2 18.73 -13.56 41.18
CA THR A 2 17.52 -13.48 40.36
C THR A 2 17.95 -13.01 38.97
N SER A 3 17.96 -13.92 38.00
CA SER A 3 18.05 -13.53 36.59
C SER A 3 16.81 -12.72 36.21
N PRO A 4 16.92 -11.54 35.59
CA PRO A 4 15.81 -10.95 34.89
C PRO A 4 15.82 -11.46 33.45
N GLU A 5 15.23 -12.63 33.20
CA GLU A 5 14.74 -12.93 31.85
C GLU A 5 13.32 -12.38 31.76
N ARG A 6 13.14 -11.29 31.03
CA ARG A 6 11.81 -10.88 30.56
C ARG A 6 11.66 -11.37 29.11
N PRO A 7 10.61 -12.16 28.81
CA PRO A 7 10.45 -12.82 27.53
C PRO A 7 9.85 -11.86 26.49
N GLY A 8 10.35 -11.95 25.25
CA GLY A 8 9.59 -11.61 24.04
C GLY A 8 9.65 -10.14 23.60
N ASP A 9 10.48 -9.88 22.60
CA ASP A 9 10.18 -8.96 21.51
C ASP A 9 8.76 -9.22 20.99
N THR A 10 7.77 -8.44 21.44
CA THR A 10 6.65 -8.15 20.55
C THR A 10 7.14 -7.03 19.65
N ALA A 11 7.73 -7.39 18.51
CA ALA A 11 7.94 -6.48 17.40
C ALA A 11 6.57 -5.93 16.97
N GLY A 12 6.12 -4.89 17.67
CA GLY A 12 4.87 -4.19 17.38
C GLY A 12 5.04 -3.32 16.16
N HIS A 13 4.01 -3.25 15.32
CA HIS A 13 3.99 -2.29 14.22
C HIS A 13 4.12 -0.85 14.75
N SER A 14 4.80 0.01 13.99
CA SER A 14 4.99 1.41 14.37
C SER A 14 3.64 2.14 14.51
N PRO A 15 3.55 3.23 15.30
CA PRO A 15 2.31 4.02 15.40
C PRO A 15 1.80 4.52 14.04
N LEU A 16 2.71 4.86 13.11
CA LEU A 16 2.37 5.27 11.76
C LEU A 16 1.75 4.11 10.96
N TYR A 17 2.35 2.93 11.01
CA TYR A 17 1.79 1.75 10.36
C TYR A 17 0.38 1.46 10.88
N LEU A 18 0.17 1.47 12.20
CA LEU A 18 -1.14 1.22 12.80
C LEU A 18 -2.19 2.25 12.37
N LYS A 19 -1.78 3.52 12.25
CA LYS A 19 -2.65 4.58 11.72
C LYS A 19 -3.03 4.30 10.27
N LEU A 20 -2.06 4.02 9.41
CA LEU A 20 -2.30 3.76 7.99
C LEU A 20 -3.11 2.48 7.76
N LEU A 21 -2.91 1.46 8.59
CA LEU A 21 -3.72 0.25 8.60
C LEU A 21 -5.19 0.58 8.92
N ALA A 22 -5.44 1.44 9.91
CA ALA A 22 -6.79 1.88 10.23
C ALA A 22 -7.43 2.79 9.14
N GLU A 23 -6.61 3.48 8.37
CA GLU A 23 -7.03 4.30 7.21
C GLU A 23 -7.16 3.48 5.91
N THR A 24 -6.70 2.22 5.92
CA THR A 24 -6.79 1.32 4.76
C THR A 24 -8.21 0.77 4.65
N ALA A 25 -8.83 0.96 3.49
CA ALA A 25 -10.21 0.59 3.26
C ALA A 25 -10.41 -0.15 1.93
N LYS A 26 -11.47 -0.95 1.87
CA LYS A 26 -12.02 -1.44 0.60
C LYS A 26 -12.58 -0.26 -0.19
N ILE A 27 -12.36 -0.26 -1.49
CA ILE A 27 -12.83 0.80 -2.39
C ILE A 27 -13.17 0.20 -3.75
N ALA A 28 -14.17 0.77 -4.44
CA ALA A 28 -14.49 0.39 -5.81
C ALA A 28 -13.66 1.19 -6.82
N TRP A 29 -13.41 0.63 -8.00
CA TRP A 29 -12.64 1.30 -9.04
C TRP A 29 -13.17 2.72 -9.43
N PRO A 30 -14.49 2.96 -9.58
CA PRO A 30 -15.02 4.29 -9.93
C PRO A 30 -14.61 5.41 -8.97
N GLU A 31 -14.38 5.11 -7.70
CA GLU A 31 -13.94 6.11 -6.72
C GLU A 31 -12.46 6.50 -6.90
N LEU A 32 -11.68 5.61 -7.52
CA LEU A 32 -10.26 5.78 -7.80
C LEU A 32 -9.98 6.51 -9.12
N GLU A 33 -10.94 6.54 -10.05
CA GLU A 33 -10.78 7.15 -11.38
C GLU A 33 -10.33 8.62 -11.33
N ARG A 34 -10.84 9.40 -10.37
CA ARG A 34 -10.43 10.80 -10.18
C ARG A 34 -8.96 10.97 -9.80
N PHE A 35 -8.38 9.99 -9.10
CA PHE A 35 -6.97 9.99 -8.74
C PHE A 35 -6.12 9.45 -9.88
N PHE A 36 -6.63 8.46 -10.62
CA PHE A 36 -6.00 7.96 -11.84
C PHE A 36 -5.86 9.08 -12.89
N ALA A 37 -6.94 9.83 -13.15
CA ALA A 37 -6.94 10.95 -14.09
C ALA A 37 -5.93 12.05 -13.75
N ARG A 38 -5.54 12.15 -12.47
CA ARG A 38 -4.53 13.10 -11.96
C ARG A 38 -3.12 12.50 -11.88
N GLY A 39 -2.95 11.23 -12.27
CA GLY A 39 -1.68 10.51 -12.18
C GLY A 39 -1.22 10.24 -10.74
N MET A 40 -2.15 10.13 -9.79
CA MET A 40 -1.87 10.03 -8.33
C MET A 40 -2.01 8.60 -7.78
N LEU A 41 -2.27 7.59 -8.62
CA LEU A 41 -2.39 6.20 -8.18
C LEU A 41 -1.06 5.45 -8.28
N LEU A 42 -0.71 4.76 -7.20
CA LEU A 42 0.35 3.75 -7.17
C LEU A 42 -0.28 2.37 -7.00
N ARG A 43 -0.01 1.46 -7.94
CA ARG A 43 -0.35 0.05 -7.80
C ARG A 43 0.72 -0.63 -6.99
N VAL A 44 0.30 -1.40 -5.99
CA VAL A 44 1.16 -2.25 -5.17
C VAL A 44 0.91 -3.71 -5.55
N ALA A 45 1.98 -4.45 -5.84
CA ALA A 45 1.93 -5.87 -6.11
C ALA A 45 1.42 -6.65 -4.89
N ARG A 46 0.76 -7.78 -5.09
CA ARG A 46 0.18 -8.59 -4.00
C ARG A 46 1.23 -9.20 -3.06
N ASP A 47 2.46 -9.34 -3.55
CA ASP A 47 3.60 -9.83 -2.78
C ASP A 47 4.15 -8.82 -1.75
N LEU A 48 3.67 -7.57 -1.78
CA LEU A 48 3.99 -6.53 -0.80
C LEU A 48 2.80 -6.23 0.10
N ASP A 49 3.07 -5.84 1.34
CA ASP A 49 2.05 -5.29 2.22
C ASP A 49 1.73 -3.82 1.84
N LEU A 50 0.46 -3.54 1.59
CA LEU A 50 -0.01 -2.20 1.18
C LEU A 50 0.32 -1.14 2.24
N VAL A 51 0.21 -1.47 3.52
CA VAL A 51 0.44 -0.53 4.62
C VAL A 51 1.92 -0.25 4.81
N THR A 52 2.78 -1.25 4.65
CA THR A 52 4.24 -1.09 4.62
C THR A 52 4.67 -0.14 3.50
N VAL A 53 4.12 -0.28 2.30
CA VAL A 53 4.44 0.64 1.18
C VAL A 53 4.00 2.06 1.51
N ALA A 54 2.78 2.24 2.03
CA ALA A 54 2.28 3.55 2.41
C ALA A 54 3.10 4.21 3.53
N ALA A 55 3.56 3.42 4.51
CA ALA A 55 4.41 3.90 5.59
C ALA A 55 5.76 4.40 5.06
N ALA A 56 6.42 3.61 4.19
CA ALA A 56 7.69 4.01 3.58
C ALA A 56 7.56 5.30 2.75
N ILE A 57 6.45 5.48 2.01
CA ILE A 57 6.19 6.73 1.29
C ILE A 57 5.98 7.90 2.27
N ALA A 58 5.22 7.69 3.35
CA ALA A 58 4.93 8.72 4.34
C ALA A 58 6.18 9.15 5.14
N GLU A 59 7.15 8.24 5.31
CA GLU A 59 8.42 8.48 5.97
C GLU A 59 9.50 9.04 5.01
N ASP A 60 9.18 9.21 3.72
CA ASP A 60 10.15 9.59 2.67
C ASP A 60 11.35 8.62 2.57
N ASP A 61 11.11 7.31 2.76
CA ASP A 61 12.11 6.26 2.56
C ASP A 61 12.33 6.01 1.06
N ARG A 62 13.08 6.92 0.45
CA ARG A 62 13.31 6.96 -1.00
C ARG A 62 14.06 5.75 -1.51
N ASP A 63 15.00 5.21 -0.73
CA ASP A 63 15.81 4.07 -1.16
C ASP A 63 14.93 2.83 -1.29
N GLN A 64 14.10 2.57 -0.28
CA GLN A 64 13.19 1.42 -0.30
C GLN A 64 12.12 1.57 -1.39
N VAL A 65 11.52 2.76 -1.54
CA VAL A 65 10.52 3.02 -2.57
C VAL A 65 11.14 2.93 -3.97
N ALA A 66 12.35 3.44 -4.20
CA ALA A 66 13.05 3.34 -5.47
C ALA A 66 13.36 1.88 -5.85
N GLN A 67 13.71 1.05 -4.87
CA GLN A 67 13.92 -0.38 -5.08
C GLN A 67 12.62 -1.05 -5.56
N TRP A 68 11.49 -0.80 -4.91
CA TRP A 68 10.21 -1.38 -5.33
C TRP A 68 9.77 -0.91 -6.71
N LEU A 69 9.94 0.38 -7.01
CA LEU A 69 9.69 0.95 -8.34
C LEU A 69 10.54 0.26 -9.41
N SER A 70 11.83 0.08 -9.15
CA SER A 70 12.76 -0.55 -10.11
C SER A 70 12.48 -2.04 -10.31
N SER A 71 11.92 -2.71 -9.30
CA SER A 71 11.53 -4.12 -9.35
C SER A 71 10.13 -4.37 -9.92
N GLY A 72 9.32 -3.32 -10.16
CA GLY A 72 7.93 -3.44 -10.59
C GLY A 72 6.96 -3.91 -9.50
N LEU A 73 7.38 -3.92 -8.22
CA LEU A 73 6.52 -4.26 -7.09
C LEU A 73 5.62 -3.09 -6.67
N VAL A 74 6.08 -1.87 -6.92
CA VAL A 74 5.26 -0.66 -6.86
C VAL A 74 5.39 0.01 -8.22
N GLU A 75 4.30 0.51 -8.77
CA GLU A 75 4.34 1.24 -10.03
C GLU A 75 3.26 2.30 -10.05
N ARG A 76 3.43 3.35 -10.87
CA ARG A 76 2.30 4.21 -11.20
C ARG A 76 1.26 3.37 -11.93
N MET A 77 -0.02 3.59 -11.61
CA MET A 77 -1.10 2.87 -12.25
C MET A 77 -1.05 3.10 -13.77
N GLN A 78 -0.90 2.02 -14.53
CA GLN A 78 -0.87 2.07 -16.00
C GLN A 78 -2.28 2.06 -16.58
N ALA A 79 -2.43 2.59 -17.80
CA ALA A 79 -3.74 2.68 -18.46
C ALA A 79 -4.34 1.30 -18.73
N GLU A 80 -3.51 0.31 -19.02
CA GLU A 80 -3.91 -1.08 -19.26
C GLU A 80 -4.50 -1.70 -18.00
N THR A 81 -3.88 -1.50 -16.84
CA THR A 81 -4.39 -1.99 -15.55
C THR A 81 -5.64 -1.25 -15.11
N ALA A 82 -5.68 0.07 -15.33
CA ALA A 82 -6.88 0.87 -15.07
C ALA A 82 -8.08 0.38 -15.90
N ALA A 83 -7.87 0.08 -17.18
CA ALA A 83 -8.90 -0.48 -18.06
C ALA A 83 -9.34 -1.89 -17.62
N ASP A 84 -8.40 -2.73 -17.18
CA ASP A 84 -8.70 -4.06 -16.63
C ASP A 84 -9.53 -3.97 -15.34
N PHE A 85 -9.18 -3.07 -14.42
CA PHE A 85 -9.96 -2.84 -13.19
C PHE A 85 -11.36 -2.32 -13.50
N ALA A 86 -11.49 -1.41 -14.46
CA ALA A 86 -12.80 -0.92 -14.92
C ALA A 86 -13.66 -2.04 -15.53
N ALA A 87 -13.05 -3.00 -16.22
CA ALA A 87 -13.76 -4.09 -16.88
C ALA A 87 -14.14 -5.24 -15.93
N ARG A 88 -13.25 -5.59 -14.99
CA ARG A 88 -13.45 -6.72 -14.06
C ARG A 88 -14.10 -6.34 -12.73
N ASP A 89 -14.04 -5.06 -12.35
CA ASP A 89 -14.45 -4.53 -11.05
C ASP A 89 -13.97 -5.39 -9.86
N PRO A 90 -12.65 -5.59 -9.71
CA PRO A 90 -12.12 -6.41 -8.63
C PRO A 90 -12.30 -5.72 -7.27
N GLU A 91 -12.28 -6.50 -6.19
CA GLU A 91 -12.14 -5.92 -4.84
C GLU A 91 -10.77 -5.24 -4.72
N LEU A 92 -10.74 -3.94 -4.41
CA LEU A 92 -9.52 -3.17 -4.21
C LEU A 92 -9.40 -2.70 -2.77
N TRP A 93 -8.17 -2.67 -2.27
CA TRP A 93 -7.80 -1.93 -1.06
C TRP A 93 -7.04 -0.66 -1.45
N ALA A 94 -7.28 0.41 -0.71
CA ALA A 94 -6.55 1.65 -0.87
C ALA A 94 -6.21 2.31 0.45
N VAL A 95 -5.09 3.02 0.44
CA VAL A 95 -4.63 3.89 1.53
C VAL A 95 -4.07 5.17 0.93
N VAL A 96 -4.43 6.30 1.55
CA VAL A 96 -4.03 7.63 1.07
C VAL A 96 -2.78 8.07 1.80
N VAL A 97 -1.73 8.39 1.04
CA VAL A 97 -0.48 8.96 1.54
C VAL A 97 -0.11 10.14 0.65
N SER A 98 -0.51 11.34 1.07
CA SER A 98 -0.46 12.54 0.23
C SER A 98 0.91 12.76 -0.43
N PRO A 99 0.97 13.03 -1.75
CA PRO A 99 -0.17 13.20 -2.66
C PRO A 99 -0.72 11.89 -3.24
N TRP A 100 -0.13 10.74 -2.94
CA TRP A 100 -0.43 9.47 -3.58
C TRP A 100 -1.61 8.72 -2.93
N VAL A 101 -2.22 7.86 -3.73
CA VAL A 101 -3.11 6.80 -3.23
C VAL A 101 -2.51 5.47 -3.65
N CYS A 102 -2.12 4.66 -2.67
CA CYS A 102 -1.65 3.30 -2.91
C CYS A 102 -2.85 2.38 -3.03
N VAL A 103 -2.86 1.52 -4.05
CA VAL A 103 -3.97 0.62 -4.38
C VAL A 103 -3.43 -0.78 -4.60
N GLN A 104 -4.10 -1.77 -4.04
CA GLN A 104 -3.77 -3.19 -4.22
C GLN A 104 -5.04 -3.99 -4.50
N GLU A 105 -4.96 -4.92 -5.44
CA GLU A 105 -6.04 -5.89 -5.67
C GLU A 105 -6.09 -6.88 -4.51
N ARG A 106 -7.25 -7.01 -3.87
CA ARG A 106 -7.46 -8.01 -2.83
C ARG A 106 -7.40 -9.39 -3.47
N GLY A 107 -6.37 -10.17 -3.12
CA GLY A 107 -6.33 -11.58 -3.49
C GLY A 107 -7.46 -12.33 -2.79
N VAL A 108 -8.17 -13.18 -3.54
CA VAL A 108 -8.78 -14.37 -2.93
C VAL A 108 -7.63 -15.34 -2.67
N SER A 109 -7.29 -15.54 -1.39
CA SER A 109 -6.42 -16.64 -0.97
C SER A 109 -7.04 -17.99 -1.34
#